data_AF-A0A950Y9W6-F1
#
_entry.id   AF-A0A950Y9W6-F1
#
_cell.length_a   1.000
_cell.length_b   1.000
_cell.length_c   1.000
_cell.angle_alpha   90.00
_cell.angle_beta   90.00
_cell.angle_gamma   90.00
#
_symmetry.space_group_name_H-M   'P 1'
#
loop_
_entity.id
_entity.type
_entity.pdbx_description
1 polymer ?
#
loop_
_entity_poly.entity_id
_entity_poly.type
_entity_poly.pdbx_seq_one_letter_code
_entity_poly.pdbx_strand_id
1 'polypeptide(L)'
;PTLQQIRDLGAGVVRVSVHWNAVAPSRRHVGFNPRDPASYPDASWATYDQIVLDALQDGITVDLSVTGPAPVWATGSGQPKPGGYGEWKPSAAEFKAFVQAVGTRYSGTYDPALGQSMPGDPKALPRVGFWELWNEPNFGMDLAPQAIRGSTVSTSPSMYRSLLDAGWSALQSTGHRHDTVVIGNLDARGQSAAASRGAPDGLPGNFGATKPMQFLRTLYCVDSSYKQLRGGAAAAVGCPTSPAGSRGFRSAHPALFRASGFATHPYPVNLPPTQASSTDPDYTEFNELPRFAGALDRLQRIYGSGTHFPIYNNEYGYISDPPNRSLTSPAHSHFVSPATAAYYVNWAEYLSYRSPRIASAMQYLLYDPNPRKAPEFGGFASGLIFSSGVRKPGYDAYRLPLFLPVTTARSPGQGLEVWGCLRPAHYARVDTSLTQHVQIQFQRGSRGAFTTLRTVTVTSPRGYFDLHVSFPASGSVRLAWTYPTGDPLLGPGLVNPREGTTVYSRTTSVTVK
;
A
#
# COMPACT_ATOMS: atom_id res chain seq x y z
N PRO A 1 13.82 -12.34 11.73
CA PRO A 1 14.88 -11.49 11.15
C PRO A 1 14.37 -10.35 10.25
N THR A 2 13.46 -10.60 9.29
CA THR A 2 12.93 -9.53 8.41
C THR A 2 11.95 -8.59 9.13
N LEU A 3 10.98 -9.13 9.89
CA LEU A 3 10.03 -8.32 10.67
C LEU A 3 10.75 -7.47 11.71
N GLN A 4 11.71 -8.05 12.44
CA GLN A 4 12.60 -7.28 13.28
C GLN A 4 13.30 -6.11 12.55
N GLN A 5 13.79 -6.31 11.33
CA GLN A 5 14.39 -5.20 10.56
C GLN A 5 13.36 -4.12 10.20
N ILE A 6 12.12 -4.52 9.90
CA ILE A 6 10.99 -3.61 9.66
C ILE A 6 10.64 -2.83 10.94
N ARG A 7 10.64 -3.50 12.11
CA ARG A 7 10.47 -2.90 13.43
C ARG A 7 11.57 -1.88 13.73
N ASP A 8 12.83 -2.25 13.54
CA ASP A 8 13.98 -1.39 13.82
C ASP A 8 13.99 -0.12 12.94
N LEU A 9 13.42 -0.19 11.74
CA LEU A 9 13.15 0.96 10.86
C LEU A 9 11.98 1.84 11.33
N GLY A 10 11.16 1.35 12.24
CA GLY A 10 10.02 2.04 12.85
C GLY A 10 8.68 1.81 12.16
N ALA A 11 8.58 0.87 11.21
CA ALA A 11 7.31 0.63 10.54
C ALA A 11 6.30 0.00 11.50
N GLY A 12 5.12 0.61 11.63
CA GLY A 12 4.03 0.14 12.51
C GLY A 12 3.13 -0.92 11.89
N VAL A 13 3.15 -1.04 10.56
CA VAL A 13 2.29 -1.94 9.79
C VAL A 13 3.13 -2.64 8.74
N VAL A 14 2.89 -3.94 8.54
CA VAL A 14 3.40 -4.71 7.41
C VAL A 14 2.23 -5.22 6.58
N ARG A 15 2.24 -4.89 5.28
CA ARG A 15 1.26 -5.37 4.31
C ARG A 15 1.73 -6.71 3.73
N VAL A 16 0.86 -7.71 3.76
CA VAL A 16 1.18 -9.10 3.36
C VAL A 16 0.10 -9.62 2.42
N SER A 17 0.50 -9.94 1.19
CA SER A 17 -0.41 -10.49 0.19
C SER A 17 -0.68 -11.98 0.42
N VAL A 18 -1.95 -12.31 0.62
CA VAL A 18 -2.45 -13.69 0.70
C VAL A 18 -2.98 -14.07 -0.68
N HIS A 19 -2.10 -14.64 -1.52
CA HIS A 19 -2.47 -15.09 -2.86
C HIS A 19 -3.30 -16.37 -2.77
N TRP A 20 -4.53 -16.31 -3.27
CA TRP A 20 -5.49 -17.40 -3.13
C TRP A 20 -5.00 -18.72 -3.71
N ASN A 21 -4.38 -18.73 -4.89
CA ASN A 21 -3.83 -19.93 -5.50
C ASN A 21 -2.60 -20.52 -4.77
N ALA A 22 -1.89 -19.73 -3.96
CA ALA A 22 -0.76 -20.20 -3.16
C ALA A 22 -1.24 -20.95 -1.91
N VAL A 23 -2.43 -20.59 -1.42
CA VAL A 23 -3.02 -21.21 -0.23
C VAL A 23 -3.91 -22.40 -0.60
N ALA A 24 -4.74 -22.23 -1.63
CA ALA A 24 -5.69 -23.23 -2.08
C ALA A 24 -5.01 -24.43 -2.76
N PRO A 25 -5.61 -25.63 -2.71
CA PRO A 25 -5.11 -26.76 -3.48
C PRO A 25 -5.20 -26.47 -4.99
N SER A 26 -4.21 -26.96 -5.75
CA SER A 26 -4.14 -26.75 -7.20
C SER A 26 -5.31 -27.37 -7.97
N ARG A 27 -5.94 -28.41 -7.41
CA ARG A 27 -7.16 -29.04 -7.92
C ARG A 27 -8.20 -29.13 -6.80
N ARG A 28 -9.46 -28.87 -7.17
CA ARG A 28 -10.58 -29.16 -6.28
C ARG A 28 -10.82 -30.66 -6.25
N HIS A 29 -10.61 -31.26 -5.09
CA HIS A 29 -10.84 -32.69 -4.86
C HIS A 29 -12.12 -32.90 -4.01
N VAL A 30 -12.62 -34.13 -4.02
CA VAL A 30 -13.79 -34.52 -3.21
C VAL A 30 -13.46 -34.33 -1.73
N GLY A 31 -14.37 -33.71 -0.97
CA GLY A 31 -14.20 -33.45 0.46
C GLY A 31 -13.54 -32.11 0.79
N PHE A 32 -12.94 -31.40 -0.17
CA PHE A 32 -12.40 -30.07 0.08
C PHE A 32 -13.51 -29.06 0.41
N ASN A 33 -13.52 -28.55 1.64
CA ASN A 33 -14.40 -27.47 2.06
C ASN A 33 -13.65 -26.12 2.03
N PRO A 34 -13.90 -25.24 1.03
CA PRO A 34 -13.18 -23.98 0.91
C PRO A 34 -13.50 -22.97 2.03
N ARG A 35 -14.48 -23.25 2.91
CA ARG A 35 -14.80 -22.39 4.07
C ARG A 35 -14.03 -22.76 5.33
N ASP A 36 -13.47 -23.96 5.36
CA ASP A 36 -12.83 -24.52 6.52
C ASP A 36 -11.30 -24.43 6.35
N PRO A 37 -10.60 -23.64 7.18
CA PRO A 37 -9.14 -23.53 7.08
C PRO A 37 -8.40 -24.86 7.29
N ALA A 38 -8.97 -25.85 7.97
CA ALA A 38 -8.38 -27.18 8.15
C ALA A 38 -8.46 -28.06 6.88
N SER A 39 -9.31 -27.69 5.91
CA SER A 39 -9.40 -28.38 4.62
C SER A 39 -8.28 -27.97 3.65
N TYR A 40 -7.46 -26.97 3.99
CA TYR A 40 -6.32 -26.50 3.19
C TYR A 40 -5.03 -27.18 3.65
N PRO A 41 -4.01 -27.34 2.78
CA PRO A 41 -2.73 -27.90 3.20
C PRO A 41 -2.06 -27.04 4.30
N ASP A 42 -1.64 -27.65 5.41
CA ASP A 42 -0.99 -26.91 6.52
C ASP A 42 0.26 -26.14 6.06
N ALA A 43 1.05 -26.74 5.17
CA ALA A 43 2.24 -26.12 4.61
C ALA A 43 1.94 -24.82 3.83
N SER A 44 0.73 -24.68 3.30
CA SER A 44 0.30 -23.47 2.60
C SER A 44 0.01 -22.30 3.55
N TRP A 45 -0.27 -22.57 4.82
CA TRP A 45 -0.49 -21.56 5.86
C TRP A 45 0.79 -21.16 6.60
N ALA A 46 1.75 -22.07 6.70
CA ALA A 46 2.90 -21.95 7.60
C ALA A 46 3.61 -20.59 7.57
N THR A 47 3.87 -20.03 6.38
CA THR A 47 4.51 -18.72 6.24
C THR A 47 3.64 -17.59 6.82
N TYR A 48 2.33 -17.62 6.58
CA TYR A 48 1.41 -16.60 7.06
C TYR A 48 1.22 -16.70 8.57
N ASP A 49 1.09 -17.91 9.11
CA ASP A 49 1.00 -18.13 10.56
C ASP A 49 2.26 -17.60 11.27
N GLN A 50 3.44 -17.92 10.73
CA GLN A 50 4.70 -17.45 11.29
C GLN A 50 4.81 -15.93 11.24
N ILE A 51 4.40 -15.29 10.13
CA ILE A 51 4.37 -13.83 10.02
C ILE A 51 3.46 -13.21 11.08
N VAL A 52 2.27 -13.78 11.30
CA VAL A 52 1.31 -13.27 12.29
C VAL A 52 1.83 -13.45 13.71
N LEU A 53 2.46 -14.58 14.02
CA LEU A 53 3.09 -14.85 15.32
C LEU A 53 4.27 -13.92 15.58
N ASP A 54 5.18 -13.79 14.62
CA ASP A 54 6.35 -12.90 14.72
C ASP A 54 5.93 -11.44 14.82
N ALA A 55 4.93 -11.00 14.05
CA ALA A 55 4.45 -9.62 14.10
C ALA A 55 3.81 -9.28 15.44
N LEU A 56 3.10 -10.23 16.09
CA LEU A 56 2.61 -10.03 17.44
C LEU A 56 3.76 -9.84 18.44
N GLN A 57 4.80 -10.67 18.35
CA GLN A 57 6.00 -10.54 19.20
C GLN A 57 6.71 -9.20 18.98
N ASP A 58 6.81 -8.79 17.72
CA ASP A 58 7.44 -7.55 17.29
C ASP A 58 6.51 -6.33 17.40
N GLY A 59 5.30 -6.45 17.96
CA GLY A 59 4.33 -5.35 18.09
C GLY A 59 3.95 -4.66 16.77
N ILE A 60 4.14 -5.33 15.63
CA ILE A 60 3.80 -4.84 14.29
C ILE A 60 2.36 -5.24 13.96
N THR A 61 1.58 -4.31 13.42
CA THR A 61 0.26 -4.64 12.86
C THR A 61 0.41 -5.34 11.53
N VAL A 62 -0.25 -6.49 11.34
CA VAL A 62 -0.35 -7.15 10.03
C VAL A 62 -1.58 -6.65 9.30
N ASP A 63 -1.37 -6.17 8.08
CA ASP A 63 -2.39 -5.89 7.08
C ASP A 63 -2.40 -7.02 6.05
N LEU A 64 -3.46 -7.85 6.05
CA LEU A 64 -3.60 -8.96 5.11
C LEU A 64 -4.39 -8.52 3.87
N SER A 65 -3.70 -8.48 2.74
CA SER A 65 -4.31 -8.26 1.43
C SER A 65 -4.71 -9.60 0.81
N VAL A 66 -6.00 -9.95 0.95
CA VAL A 66 -6.55 -11.20 0.42
C VAL A 66 -6.87 -11.00 -1.05
N THR A 67 -6.10 -11.65 -1.93
CA THR A 67 -6.08 -11.30 -3.36
C THR A 67 -5.92 -12.52 -4.26
N GLY A 68 -6.07 -12.30 -5.57
CA GLY A 68 -5.76 -13.27 -6.60
C GLY A 68 -4.24 -13.49 -6.78
N PRO A 69 -3.82 -14.28 -7.76
CA PRO A 69 -4.66 -15.05 -8.67
C PRO A 69 -5.47 -16.15 -7.94
N ALA A 70 -6.66 -16.46 -8.44
CA ALA A 70 -7.46 -17.58 -7.95
C ALA A 70 -6.88 -18.93 -8.39
N PRO A 71 -7.12 -20.04 -7.68
CA PRO A 71 -6.85 -21.36 -8.24
C PRO A 71 -7.72 -21.59 -9.49
N VAL A 72 -7.20 -22.31 -10.50
CA VAL A 72 -7.86 -22.48 -11.82
C VAL A 72 -9.27 -23.09 -11.72
N TRP A 73 -9.53 -23.94 -10.73
CA TRP A 73 -10.87 -24.49 -10.51
C TRP A 73 -11.89 -23.45 -10.02
N ALA A 74 -11.44 -22.27 -9.60
CA ALA A 74 -12.27 -21.14 -9.18
C ALA A 74 -12.33 -20.02 -10.23
N THR A 75 -11.77 -20.22 -11.43
CA THR A 75 -11.84 -19.24 -12.54
C THR A 75 -12.96 -19.57 -13.53
N GLY A 76 -13.49 -18.55 -14.20
CA GLY A 76 -14.45 -18.72 -15.28
C GLY A 76 -13.83 -19.29 -16.56
N SER A 77 -14.68 -19.71 -17.51
CA SER A 77 -14.23 -20.23 -18.80
C SER A 77 -13.91 -19.13 -19.82
N GLY A 78 -13.26 -19.54 -20.92
CA GLY A 78 -13.04 -18.69 -22.09
C GLY A 78 -11.87 -17.70 -21.98
N GLN A 79 -10.83 -18.03 -21.22
CA GLN A 79 -9.60 -17.23 -21.15
C GLN A 79 -8.88 -17.24 -22.52
N PRO A 80 -8.50 -16.07 -23.06
CA PRO A 80 -7.67 -15.98 -24.27
C PRO A 80 -6.26 -16.56 -24.05
N LYS A 81 -5.66 -17.16 -25.08
CA LYS A 81 -4.25 -17.59 -25.04
C LYS A 81 -3.28 -16.43 -25.31
N PRO A 82 -2.05 -16.46 -24.75
CA PRO A 82 -1.57 -17.39 -23.73
C PRO A 82 -2.15 -17.00 -22.37
N GLY A 83 -3.02 -17.82 -21.79
CA GLY A 83 -3.70 -17.52 -20.55
C GLY A 83 -3.96 -18.81 -19.79
N GLY A 84 -3.42 -18.88 -18.58
CA GLY A 84 -3.63 -19.98 -17.63
C GLY A 84 -3.54 -19.52 -16.19
N TYR A 85 -3.65 -18.22 -15.95
CA TYR A 85 -3.47 -17.60 -14.65
C TYR A 85 -4.83 -17.29 -13.99
N GLY A 86 -4.83 -17.14 -12.67
CA GLY A 86 -6.03 -17.09 -11.83
C GLY A 86 -6.80 -15.76 -11.79
N GLU A 87 -6.39 -14.76 -12.56
CA GLU A 87 -7.05 -13.46 -12.67
C GLU A 87 -8.30 -13.50 -13.55
N TRP A 88 -8.45 -14.52 -14.41
CA TRP A 88 -9.57 -14.59 -15.35
C TRP A 88 -10.88 -14.97 -14.67
N LYS A 89 -11.80 -14.01 -14.55
CA LYS A 89 -13.17 -14.18 -14.04
C LYS A 89 -13.23 -15.05 -12.77
N PRO A 90 -12.50 -14.69 -11.70
CA PRO A 90 -12.55 -15.45 -10.45
C PRO A 90 -13.98 -15.48 -9.87
N SER A 91 -14.35 -16.64 -9.32
CA SER A 91 -15.68 -16.84 -8.73
C SER A 91 -15.81 -16.12 -7.38
N ALA A 92 -16.71 -15.16 -7.29
CA ALA A 92 -17.01 -14.45 -6.04
C ALA A 92 -17.53 -15.39 -4.93
N ALA A 93 -18.27 -16.44 -5.28
CA ALA A 93 -18.77 -17.40 -4.29
C ALA A 93 -17.65 -18.25 -3.67
N GLU A 94 -16.68 -18.66 -4.49
CA GLU A 94 -15.50 -19.39 -4.02
C GLU A 94 -14.55 -18.45 -3.26
N PHE A 95 -14.44 -17.19 -3.69
CA PHE A 95 -13.65 -16.18 -2.98
C PHE A 95 -14.23 -15.88 -1.60
N LYS A 96 -15.56 -15.79 -1.47
CA LYS A 96 -16.24 -15.68 -0.17
C LYS A 96 -15.85 -16.83 0.75
N ALA A 97 -15.86 -18.06 0.24
CA ALA A 97 -15.49 -19.24 1.03
C ALA A 97 -14.03 -19.15 1.49
N PHE A 98 -13.12 -18.80 0.59
CA PHE A 98 -11.71 -18.63 0.94
C PHE A 98 -11.49 -17.53 2.00
N VAL A 99 -12.09 -16.35 1.84
CA VAL A 99 -11.98 -15.26 2.83
C VAL A 99 -12.59 -15.68 4.17
N GLN A 100 -13.63 -16.53 4.17
CA GLN A 100 -14.17 -17.11 5.41
C GLN A 100 -13.16 -18.05 6.08
N ALA A 101 -12.43 -18.88 5.32
CA ALA A 101 -11.37 -19.71 5.87
C ALA A 101 -10.23 -18.85 6.46
N VAL A 102 -9.76 -17.83 5.73
CA VAL A 102 -8.73 -16.89 6.19
C VAL A 102 -9.17 -16.15 7.46
N GLY A 103 -10.39 -15.58 7.47
CA GLY A 103 -10.92 -14.87 8.63
C GLY A 103 -11.12 -15.78 9.84
N THR A 104 -11.57 -17.03 9.64
CA THR A 104 -11.67 -18.00 10.73
C THR A 104 -10.30 -18.30 11.33
N ARG A 105 -9.30 -18.56 10.47
CA ARG A 105 -7.92 -18.88 10.89
C ARG A 105 -7.27 -17.77 11.72
N TYR A 106 -7.49 -16.50 11.34
CA TYR A 106 -6.91 -15.33 12.04
C TYR A 106 -7.92 -14.59 12.91
N SER A 107 -8.90 -15.31 13.45
CA SER A 107 -9.93 -14.76 14.34
C SER A 107 -9.43 -14.42 15.74
N GLY A 108 -8.26 -14.92 16.13
CA GLY A 108 -7.78 -14.91 17.52
C GLY A 108 -8.26 -16.08 18.35
N THR A 109 -8.95 -17.06 17.74
CA THR A 109 -9.51 -18.22 18.45
C THR A 109 -9.19 -19.56 17.79
N TYR A 110 -8.57 -19.57 16.61
CA TYR A 110 -8.33 -20.80 15.86
C TYR A 110 -7.00 -21.45 16.25
N ASP A 111 -7.05 -22.68 16.76
CA ASP A 111 -5.87 -23.51 17.00
C ASP A 111 -5.58 -24.35 15.74
N PRO A 112 -4.46 -24.10 15.03
CA PRO A 112 -4.11 -24.82 13.83
C PRO A 112 -3.74 -26.29 14.08
N ALA A 113 -3.30 -26.66 15.29
CA ALA A 113 -3.01 -28.04 15.65
C ALA A 113 -4.28 -28.87 15.91
N LEU A 114 -5.34 -28.22 16.39
CA LEU A 114 -6.66 -28.86 16.56
C LEU A 114 -7.55 -28.75 15.32
N GLY A 115 -7.22 -27.85 14.39
CA GLY A 115 -8.03 -27.60 13.20
C GLY A 115 -9.38 -26.95 13.49
N GLN A 116 -9.50 -26.20 14.60
CA GLN A 116 -10.80 -25.62 15.02
C GLN A 116 -10.64 -24.36 15.89
N SER A 117 -11.72 -23.58 15.98
CA SER A 117 -11.80 -22.40 16.86
C SER A 117 -12.19 -22.77 18.29
N MET A 118 -11.33 -22.42 19.24
CA MET A 118 -11.45 -22.63 20.68
C MET A 118 -11.16 -21.30 21.41
N PRO A 119 -12.20 -20.54 21.83
CA PRO A 119 -12.01 -19.31 22.58
C PRO A 119 -11.19 -19.52 23.85
N GLY A 120 -10.14 -18.72 24.03
CA GLY A 120 -9.24 -18.79 25.18
C GLY A 120 -8.13 -19.84 25.09
N ASP A 121 -8.01 -20.55 23.96
CA ASP A 121 -6.89 -21.45 23.73
C ASP A 121 -5.57 -20.67 23.62
N PRO A 122 -4.56 -20.94 24.48
CA PRO A 122 -3.27 -20.27 24.40
C PRO A 122 -2.47 -20.59 23.13
N LYS A 123 -2.86 -21.61 22.36
CA LYS A 123 -2.25 -21.99 21.09
C LYS A 123 -2.98 -21.40 19.88
N ALA A 124 -4.07 -20.65 20.09
CA ALA A 124 -4.76 -19.98 19.01
C ALA A 124 -3.85 -18.98 18.29
N LEU A 125 -3.97 -18.92 16.97
CA LEU A 125 -3.27 -17.91 16.18
C LEU A 125 -3.72 -16.51 16.59
N PRO A 126 -2.80 -15.52 16.61
CA PRO A 126 -3.16 -14.15 16.89
C PRO A 126 -4.22 -13.61 15.92
N ARG A 127 -5.03 -12.68 16.41
CA ARG A 127 -6.05 -12.03 15.61
C ARG A 127 -5.43 -11.05 14.62
N VAL A 128 -5.83 -11.13 13.36
CA VAL A 128 -5.59 -10.06 12.37
C VAL A 128 -6.78 -9.11 12.34
N GLY A 129 -6.50 -7.80 12.33
CA GLY A 129 -7.51 -6.73 12.42
C GLY A 129 -7.49 -5.70 11.28
N PHE A 130 -6.62 -5.90 10.28
CA PHE A 130 -6.46 -5.02 9.14
C PHE A 130 -6.47 -5.88 7.87
N TRP A 131 -7.43 -5.59 7.00
CA TRP A 131 -7.72 -6.32 5.77
C TRP A 131 -7.73 -5.40 4.55
N GLU A 132 -7.24 -5.93 3.45
CA GLU A 132 -7.50 -5.42 2.11
C GLU A 132 -8.17 -6.50 1.26
N LEU A 133 -9.12 -6.07 0.43
CA LEU A 133 -9.85 -6.99 -0.46
C LEU A 133 -9.52 -6.68 -1.91
N TRP A 134 -8.68 -7.57 -2.45
CA TRP A 134 -8.12 -7.61 -3.81
C TRP A 134 -7.11 -6.50 -4.13
N ASN A 135 -5.95 -6.89 -4.69
CA ASN A 135 -4.92 -5.98 -5.20
C ASN A 135 -5.25 -5.54 -6.63
N GLU A 136 -5.13 -4.25 -6.94
CA GLU A 136 -5.25 -3.65 -8.28
C GLU A 136 -6.33 -4.27 -9.17
N PRO A 137 -7.61 -4.23 -8.76
CA PRO A 137 -8.68 -4.76 -9.60
C PRO A 137 -8.78 -4.02 -10.95
N ASN A 138 -8.21 -2.84 -11.11
CA ASN A 138 -8.13 -2.13 -12.39
C ASN A 138 -6.93 -2.53 -13.26
N PHE A 139 -6.10 -3.48 -12.83
CA PHE A 139 -4.96 -3.99 -13.59
C PHE A 139 -5.23 -5.43 -14.06
N GLY A 140 -5.08 -5.66 -15.37
CA GLY A 140 -5.47 -6.92 -16.01
C GLY A 140 -4.61 -8.12 -15.62
N MET A 141 -3.43 -7.92 -15.03
CA MET A 141 -2.64 -9.01 -14.47
C MET A 141 -3.18 -9.49 -13.11
N ASP A 142 -3.99 -8.67 -12.43
CA ASP A 142 -4.54 -8.98 -11.12
C ASP A 142 -6.04 -9.31 -11.18
N LEU A 143 -6.77 -8.74 -12.15
CA LEU A 143 -8.17 -9.10 -12.41
C LEU A 143 -8.49 -8.94 -13.91
N ALA A 144 -8.95 -10.01 -14.56
CA ALA A 144 -9.28 -10.00 -15.98
C ALA A 144 -10.65 -10.64 -16.27
N PRO A 145 -11.34 -10.24 -17.35
CA PRO A 145 -11.00 -9.17 -18.27
C PRO A 145 -11.24 -7.76 -17.70
N GLN A 146 -10.42 -6.78 -18.11
CA GLN A 146 -10.67 -5.36 -17.81
C GLN A 146 -11.85 -4.81 -18.62
N ALA A 147 -11.87 -5.06 -19.92
CA ALA A 147 -12.97 -4.73 -20.82
C ALA A 147 -13.13 -5.79 -21.93
N ILE A 148 -14.35 -5.91 -22.44
CA ILE A 148 -14.72 -6.83 -23.52
C ILE A 148 -15.35 -6.07 -24.69
N ARG A 149 -15.63 -6.79 -25.79
CA ARG A 149 -16.26 -6.26 -27.02
C ARG A 149 -15.47 -5.08 -27.60
N GLY A 150 -14.19 -5.31 -27.92
CA GLY A 150 -13.32 -4.26 -28.45
C GLY A 150 -13.13 -3.10 -27.46
N SER A 151 -12.95 -3.43 -26.16
CA SER A 151 -12.77 -2.46 -25.07
C SER A 151 -13.95 -1.49 -24.81
N THR A 152 -15.14 -1.77 -25.33
CA THR A 152 -16.32 -0.88 -25.16
C THR A 152 -17.16 -1.20 -23.92
N VAL A 153 -17.02 -2.39 -23.33
CA VAL A 153 -17.75 -2.80 -22.13
C VAL A 153 -16.78 -3.08 -21.00
N SER A 154 -16.72 -2.18 -20.02
CA SER A 154 -15.90 -2.35 -18.83
C SER A 154 -16.45 -3.49 -17.96
N THR A 155 -15.60 -4.46 -17.63
CA THR A 155 -16.01 -5.70 -16.96
C THR A 155 -15.41 -5.81 -15.56
N SER A 156 -14.14 -5.42 -15.38
CA SER A 156 -13.48 -5.55 -14.08
C SER A 156 -14.20 -4.87 -12.90
N PRO A 157 -14.75 -3.64 -13.03
CA PRO A 157 -15.44 -2.99 -11.91
C PRO A 157 -16.63 -3.79 -11.34
N SER A 158 -17.39 -4.50 -12.19
CA SER A 158 -18.52 -5.31 -11.73
C SER A 158 -18.08 -6.64 -11.11
N MET A 159 -17.00 -7.23 -11.63
CA MET A 159 -16.36 -8.40 -11.01
C MET A 159 -15.78 -8.04 -9.64
N TYR A 160 -15.05 -6.92 -9.55
CA TYR A 160 -14.51 -6.44 -8.29
C TYR A 160 -15.60 -6.15 -7.27
N ARG A 161 -16.70 -5.49 -7.67
CA ARG A 161 -17.86 -5.29 -6.77
C ARG A 161 -18.36 -6.60 -6.18
N SER A 162 -18.44 -7.65 -7.00
CA SER A 162 -18.90 -8.98 -6.55
C SER A 162 -17.90 -9.67 -5.62
N LEU A 163 -16.60 -9.60 -5.92
CA LEU A 163 -15.52 -10.10 -5.05
C LEU A 163 -15.48 -9.35 -3.71
N LEU A 164 -15.66 -8.03 -3.76
CA LEU A 164 -15.66 -7.16 -2.60
C LEU A 164 -16.84 -7.46 -1.68
N ASP A 165 -18.06 -7.59 -2.21
CA ASP A 165 -19.23 -7.96 -1.42
C ASP A 165 -19.07 -9.35 -0.77
N ALA A 166 -18.51 -10.29 -1.53
CA ALA A 166 -18.18 -11.63 -1.06
C ALA A 166 -17.18 -11.62 0.11
N GLY A 167 -16.03 -10.95 -0.06
CA GLY A 167 -14.99 -10.84 0.96
C GLY A 167 -15.47 -10.07 2.19
N TRP A 168 -16.17 -8.95 1.99
CA TRP A 168 -16.77 -8.18 3.08
C TRP A 168 -17.75 -9.04 3.88
N SER A 169 -18.68 -9.73 3.22
CA SER A 169 -19.64 -10.61 3.89
C SER A 169 -18.96 -11.73 4.68
N ALA A 170 -17.85 -12.29 4.17
CA ALA A 170 -17.09 -13.32 4.87
C ALA A 170 -16.45 -12.78 6.16
N LEU A 171 -15.72 -11.65 6.08
CA LEU A 171 -15.11 -10.99 7.25
C LEU A 171 -16.15 -10.64 8.32
N GLN A 172 -17.32 -10.15 7.89
CA GLN A 172 -18.43 -9.87 8.79
C GLN A 172 -18.91 -11.13 9.54
N SER A 173 -18.98 -12.27 8.85
CA SER A 173 -19.42 -13.54 9.45
C SER A 173 -18.38 -14.22 10.34
N THR A 174 -17.11 -13.85 10.23
CA THR A 174 -15.99 -14.44 10.98
C THR A 174 -15.50 -13.57 12.13
N GLY A 175 -16.28 -12.54 12.53
CA GLY A 175 -15.97 -11.72 13.71
C GLY A 175 -15.10 -10.48 13.43
N HIS A 176 -14.92 -10.12 12.16
CA HIS A 176 -14.11 -8.97 11.73
C HIS A 176 -14.96 -7.73 11.39
N ARG A 177 -16.17 -7.63 11.97
CA ARG A 177 -17.12 -6.54 11.67
C ARG A 177 -16.64 -5.13 12.02
N HIS A 178 -15.70 -5.04 12.95
CA HIS A 178 -15.16 -3.79 13.50
C HIS A 178 -13.71 -3.54 13.09
N ASP A 179 -13.20 -4.34 12.14
CA ASP A 179 -11.82 -4.25 11.70
C ASP A 179 -11.59 -3.10 10.73
N THR A 180 -10.30 -2.80 10.51
CA THR A 180 -9.91 -1.94 9.40
C THR A 180 -10.03 -2.74 8.12
N VAL A 181 -10.93 -2.32 7.22
CA VAL A 181 -11.05 -2.92 5.88
C VAL A 181 -10.84 -1.81 4.85
N VAL A 182 -9.78 -1.94 4.06
CA VAL A 182 -9.42 -1.01 2.99
C VAL A 182 -9.75 -1.63 1.64
N ILE A 183 -10.32 -0.82 0.74
CA ILE A 183 -10.82 -1.24 -0.58
C ILE A 183 -10.24 -0.38 -1.69
N GLY A 184 -10.42 -0.75 -2.95
CA GLY A 184 -9.91 0.00 -4.09
C GLY A 184 -8.59 -0.57 -4.57
N ASN A 185 -7.50 -0.35 -3.80
CA ASN A 185 -6.13 -0.79 -4.12
C ASN A 185 -5.74 -0.53 -5.58
N LEU A 186 -6.15 0.61 -6.13
CA LEU A 186 -6.11 0.84 -7.57
C LEU A 186 -4.72 1.22 -8.07
N ASP A 187 -4.27 0.62 -9.17
CA ASP A 187 -3.16 1.14 -9.97
C ASP A 187 -3.48 2.59 -10.39
N ALA A 188 -2.47 3.46 -10.33
CA ALA A 188 -2.65 4.90 -10.54
C ALA A 188 -2.95 5.29 -11.99
N ARG A 189 -2.80 4.37 -12.94
CA ARG A 189 -2.84 4.67 -14.37
C ARG A 189 -3.71 3.67 -15.10
N GLY A 190 -3.75 3.82 -16.42
CA GLY A 190 -4.48 2.93 -17.29
C GLY A 190 -4.21 3.23 -18.75
N GLN A 191 -4.79 2.44 -19.63
CA GLN A 191 -4.56 2.51 -21.06
C GLN A 191 -5.87 2.77 -21.80
N SER A 192 -5.77 3.52 -22.89
CA SER A 192 -6.86 3.67 -23.86
C SER A 192 -6.23 3.75 -25.24
N ALA A 193 -6.49 2.75 -26.06
CA ALA A 193 -5.96 2.69 -27.42
C ALA A 193 -6.97 1.97 -28.31
N ALA A 194 -7.09 2.44 -29.55
CA ALA A 194 -7.86 1.74 -30.58
C ALA A 194 -7.26 0.37 -30.89
N ALA A 195 -8.05 -0.49 -31.51
CA ALA A 195 -7.60 -1.79 -31.99
C ALA A 195 -6.37 -1.64 -32.89
N SER A 196 -5.37 -2.50 -32.68
CA SER A 196 -4.14 -2.54 -33.45
C SER A 196 -3.64 -3.99 -33.57
N ARG A 197 -2.62 -4.24 -34.39
CA ARG A 197 -2.01 -5.57 -34.50
C ARG A 197 -1.51 -6.13 -33.15
N GLY A 198 -1.01 -5.25 -32.27
CA GLY A 198 -0.52 -5.62 -30.93
C GLY A 198 -1.60 -5.68 -29.84
N ALA A 199 -2.76 -5.07 -30.08
CA ALA A 199 -3.93 -5.10 -29.21
C ALA A 199 -5.20 -5.18 -30.06
N PRO A 200 -5.58 -6.37 -30.56
CA PRO A 200 -6.69 -6.51 -31.52
C PRO A 200 -8.05 -6.07 -30.97
N ASP A 201 -8.24 -6.16 -29.64
CA ASP A 201 -9.46 -5.68 -28.95
C ASP A 201 -9.34 -4.22 -28.47
N GLY A 202 -8.28 -3.51 -28.84
CA GLY A 202 -7.91 -2.22 -28.23
C GLY A 202 -7.48 -2.37 -26.77
N LEU A 203 -7.29 -1.24 -26.08
CA LEU A 203 -6.98 -1.18 -24.65
C LEU A 203 -8.11 -0.48 -23.87
N PRO A 204 -8.41 -0.93 -22.63
CA PRO A 204 -7.62 -1.86 -21.83
C PRO A 204 -7.77 -3.34 -22.22
N GLY A 205 -8.76 -3.69 -23.04
CA GLY A 205 -8.96 -5.07 -23.49
C GLY A 205 -9.06 -6.05 -22.31
N ASN A 206 -8.64 -7.29 -22.53
CA ASN A 206 -8.71 -8.31 -21.49
C ASN A 206 -7.69 -8.07 -20.36
N PHE A 207 -6.43 -7.81 -20.68
CA PHE A 207 -5.31 -7.85 -19.72
C PHE A 207 -4.54 -6.52 -19.58
N GLY A 208 -4.99 -5.42 -20.19
CA GLY A 208 -4.43 -4.09 -19.97
C GLY A 208 -4.84 -3.49 -18.64
N ALA A 209 -4.83 -2.16 -18.51
CA ALA A 209 -5.19 -1.47 -17.26
C ALA A 209 -6.33 -0.47 -17.47
N THR A 210 -7.44 -0.60 -16.73
CA THR A 210 -8.51 0.40 -16.73
C THR A 210 -8.08 1.62 -15.91
N LYS A 211 -8.25 2.83 -16.44
CA LYS A 211 -7.88 4.06 -15.72
C LYS A 211 -8.68 4.18 -14.41
N PRO A 212 -8.05 4.55 -13.28
CA PRO A 212 -8.67 4.45 -11.95
C PRO A 212 -9.96 5.27 -11.81
N MET A 213 -10.03 6.48 -12.36
CA MET A 213 -11.26 7.28 -12.27
C MET A 213 -12.40 6.74 -13.15
N GLN A 214 -12.09 6.06 -14.26
CA GLN A 214 -13.08 5.35 -15.08
C GLN A 214 -13.57 4.09 -14.38
N PHE A 215 -12.65 3.39 -13.72
CA PHE A 215 -12.95 2.23 -12.89
C PHE A 215 -13.91 2.62 -11.76
N LEU A 216 -13.62 3.68 -11.00
CA LEU A 216 -14.48 4.19 -9.93
C LEU A 216 -15.89 4.52 -10.40
N ARG A 217 -16.03 5.23 -11.53
CA ARG A 217 -17.34 5.60 -12.08
C ARG A 217 -18.19 4.36 -12.39
N THR A 218 -17.60 3.35 -13.04
CA THR A 218 -18.29 2.09 -13.34
C THR A 218 -18.57 1.26 -12.09
N LEU A 219 -17.62 1.22 -11.12
CA LEU A 219 -17.76 0.52 -9.84
C LEU A 219 -18.99 1.01 -9.07
N TYR A 220 -19.22 2.33 -9.09
CA TYR A 220 -20.36 2.99 -8.47
C TYR A 220 -21.53 3.21 -9.43
N CYS A 221 -21.55 2.60 -10.61
CA CYS A 221 -22.66 2.67 -11.55
C CYS A 221 -23.08 4.10 -11.97
N VAL A 222 -22.09 4.95 -12.26
CA VAL A 222 -22.32 6.29 -12.81
C VAL A 222 -21.57 6.50 -14.12
N ASP A 223 -22.06 7.41 -14.96
CA ASP A 223 -21.41 7.82 -16.20
C ASP A 223 -20.24 8.80 -15.96
N SER A 224 -19.60 9.28 -17.04
CA SER A 224 -18.53 10.28 -17.00
C SER A 224 -18.95 11.63 -16.41
N SER A 225 -20.25 11.95 -16.43
CA SER A 225 -20.83 13.13 -15.80
C SER A 225 -21.31 12.87 -14.36
N TYR A 226 -21.03 11.68 -13.81
CA TYR A 226 -21.48 11.18 -12.52
C TYR A 226 -23.01 11.13 -12.38
N LYS A 227 -23.73 10.88 -13.47
CA LYS A 227 -25.16 10.53 -13.41
C LYS A 227 -25.29 9.02 -13.30
N GLN A 228 -26.21 8.54 -12.47
CA GLN A 228 -26.39 7.10 -12.28
C GLN A 228 -26.82 6.43 -13.59
N LEU A 229 -26.15 5.35 -13.96
CA LEU A 229 -26.45 4.56 -15.16
C LEU A 229 -27.84 3.94 -15.08
N ARG A 230 -28.51 3.77 -16.23
CA ARG A 230 -29.85 3.15 -16.32
C ARG A 230 -29.98 2.27 -17.56
N GLY A 231 -31.06 1.47 -17.62
CA GLY A 231 -31.44 0.70 -18.82
C GLY A 231 -30.31 -0.18 -19.36
N GLY A 232 -30.14 -0.21 -20.68
CA GLY A 232 -29.13 -1.03 -21.35
C GLY A 232 -27.70 -0.68 -20.97
N ALA A 233 -27.39 0.61 -20.76
CA ALA A 233 -26.05 1.05 -20.36
C ALA A 233 -25.68 0.52 -18.97
N ALA A 234 -26.62 0.53 -18.01
CA ALA A 234 -26.40 -0.09 -16.71
C ALA A 234 -26.30 -1.61 -16.81
N ALA A 235 -27.19 -2.25 -17.57
CA ALA A 235 -27.21 -3.71 -17.73
C ALA A 235 -25.87 -4.24 -18.29
N ALA A 236 -25.27 -3.53 -19.24
CA ALA A 236 -24.01 -3.91 -19.88
C ALA A 236 -22.83 -4.04 -18.89
N VAL A 237 -22.85 -3.30 -17.78
CA VAL A 237 -21.77 -3.27 -16.77
C VAL A 237 -22.25 -3.77 -15.40
N GLY A 238 -23.31 -4.57 -15.38
CA GLY A 238 -23.83 -5.22 -14.17
C GLY A 238 -24.41 -4.26 -13.12
N CYS A 239 -24.89 -3.09 -13.55
CA CYS A 239 -25.43 -2.04 -12.70
C CYS A 239 -26.96 -2.07 -12.61
N PRO A 240 -27.57 -1.45 -11.57
CA PRO A 240 -29.02 -1.38 -11.46
C PRO A 240 -29.64 -0.64 -12.65
N THR A 241 -30.60 -1.29 -13.31
CA THR A 241 -31.21 -0.77 -14.55
C THR A 241 -32.35 0.22 -14.31
N SER A 242 -32.91 0.23 -13.10
CA SER A 242 -34.08 1.05 -12.72
C SER A 242 -33.76 2.03 -11.58
N PRO A 243 -34.54 3.12 -11.43
CA PRO A 243 -34.42 4.03 -10.29
C PRO A 243 -34.59 3.33 -8.93
N ALA A 244 -35.48 2.33 -8.84
CA ALA A 244 -35.68 1.55 -7.63
C ALA A 244 -34.42 0.75 -7.26
N GLY A 245 -33.80 0.09 -8.24
CA GLY A 245 -32.55 -0.64 -8.02
C GLY A 245 -31.42 0.28 -7.56
N SER A 246 -31.31 1.49 -8.12
CA SER A 246 -30.29 2.45 -7.68
C SER A 246 -30.50 3.00 -6.28
N ARG A 247 -31.76 3.12 -5.82
CA ARG A 247 -32.03 3.44 -4.41
C ARG A 247 -31.53 2.33 -3.47
N GLY A 248 -31.59 1.08 -3.91
CA GLY A 248 -31.08 -0.08 -3.17
C GLY A 248 -29.57 -0.30 -3.25
N PHE A 249 -28.86 0.35 -4.17
CA PHE A 249 -27.44 0.09 -4.45
C PHE A 249 -26.56 0.20 -3.21
N ARG A 250 -26.77 1.23 -2.38
CA ARG A 250 -26.01 1.43 -1.15
C ARG A 250 -26.14 0.27 -0.16
N SER A 251 -27.36 -0.22 0.02
CA SER A 251 -27.65 -1.34 0.92
C SER A 251 -27.15 -2.67 0.37
N ALA A 252 -27.14 -2.82 -0.96
CA ALA A 252 -26.66 -4.01 -1.64
C ALA A 252 -25.14 -4.16 -1.60
N HIS A 253 -24.39 -3.05 -1.56
CA HIS A 253 -22.93 -3.04 -1.65
C HIS A 253 -22.28 -2.35 -0.44
N PRO A 254 -22.48 -2.85 0.80
CA PRO A 254 -22.11 -2.13 2.02
C PRO A 254 -20.62 -1.76 2.09
N ALA A 255 -19.73 -2.60 1.57
CA ALA A 255 -18.29 -2.33 1.57
C ALA A 255 -17.93 -1.01 0.87
N LEU A 256 -18.59 -0.70 -0.26
CA LEU A 256 -18.38 0.55 -0.99
C LEU A 256 -18.79 1.80 -0.20
N PHE A 257 -19.53 1.66 0.90
CA PHE A 257 -20.03 2.80 1.67
C PHE A 257 -19.60 2.78 3.15
N ARG A 258 -19.09 1.65 3.62
CA ARG A 258 -18.80 1.39 5.04
C ARG A 258 -17.39 0.86 5.31
N ALA A 259 -16.57 0.64 4.28
CA ALA A 259 -15.15 0.33 4.47
C ALA A 259 -14.45 1.42 5.30
N SER A 260 -13.34 1.07 5.93
CA SER A 260 -12.57 1.96 6.80
C SER A 260 -11.74 2.96 5.99
N GLY A 261 -11.41 2.63 4.74
CA GLY A 261 -10.67 3.50 3.85
C GLY A 261 -10.68 3.05 2.40
N PHE A 262 -10.18 3.92 1.52
CA PHE A 262 -10.04 3.65 0.09
C PHE A 262 -8.58 3.82 -0.32
N ALA A 263 -8.04 2.83 -1.01
CA ALA A 263 -6.63 2.76 -1.39
C ALA A 263 -6.42 2.98 -2.89
N THR A 264 -5.23 3.46 -3.19
CA THR A 264 -4.64 3.58 -4.52
C THR A 264 -3.13 3.47 -4.39
N HIS A 265 -2.44 3.10 -5.46
CA HIS A 265 -0.98 2.93 -5.54
C HIS A 265 -0.38 4.07 -6.37
N PRO A 266 -0.16 5.26 -5.79
CA PRO A 266 -0.06 6.52 -6.53
C PRO A 266 1.34 6.77 -7.13
N TYR A 267 1.91 5.80 -7.83
CA TYR A 267 3.26 5.85 -8.36
C TYR A 267 3.47 6.98 -9.39
N PRO A 268 4.43 7.90 -9.16
CA PRO A 268 4.71 9.03 -10.05
C PRO A 268 5.72 8.72 -11.17
N VAL A 269 5.95 7.43 -11.47
CA VAL A 269 7.01 6.89 -12.34
C VAL A 269 8.41 7.35 -11.96
N ASN A 270 8.81 8.56 -12.34
CA ASN A 270 10.14 9.13 -12.10
C ASN A 270 10.11 10.62 -11.71
N LEU A 271 8.91 11.20 -11.54
CA LEU A 271 8.72 12.62 -11.25
C LEU A 271 8.64 12.89 -9.74
N PRO A 272 8.93 14.13 -9.29
CA PRO A 272 8.68 14.50 -7.91
C PRO A 272 7.19 14.30 -7.54
N PRO A 273 6.85 14.08 -6.26
CA PRO A 273 5.48 13.76 -5.83
C PRO A 273 4.47 14.90 -6.06
N THR A 274 4.93 16.06 -6.53
CA THR A 274 4.10 17.22 -6.87
C THR A 274 3.77 17.33 -8.35
N GLN A 275 4.25 16.40 -9.18
CA GLN A 275 4.03 16.40 -10.63
C GLN A 275 3.39 15.10 -11.08
N ALA A 276 2.48 15.21 -12.03
CA ALA A 276 1.90 14.09 -12.74
C ALA A 276 2.68 13.84 -14.03
N SER A 277 2.81 12.58 -14.41
CA SER A 277 3.44 12.21 -15.69
C SER A 277 2.56 12.43 -16.91
N SER A 278 1.28 12.70 -16.67
CA SER A 278 0.24 12.82 -17.69
C SER A 278 -0.76 13.92 -17.31
N THR A 279 -1.39 14.53 -18.31
CA THR A 279 -2.54 15.44 -18.11
C THR A 279 -3.88 14.71 -18.11
N ASP A 280 -3.87 13.38 -18.22
CA ASP A 280 -5.07 12.56 -18.24
C ASP A 280 -5.86 12.71 -16.92
N PRO A 281 -7.10 13.21 -16.95
CA PRO A 281 -7.88 13.46 -15.74
C PRO A 281 -8.30 12.17 -15.03
N ASP A 282 -8.13 11.01 -15.68
CA ASP A 282 -8.53 9.72 -15.15
C ASP A 282 -7.43 8.95 -14.41
N TYR A 283 -6.23 9.54 -14.26
CA TYR A 283 -5.14 9.02 -13.45
C TYR A 283 -5.25 9.47 -11.98
N THR A 284 -4.52 8.79 -11.10
CA THR A 284 -4.48 9.05 -9.66
C THR A 284 -3.05 8.94 -9.11
N GLU A 285 -2.10 9.61 -9.76
CA GLU A 285 -0.74 9.76 -9.24
C GLU A 285 -0.71 10.59 -7.95
N PHE A 286 0.42 10.65 -7.24
CA PHE A 286 0.48 11.22 -5.88
C PHE A 286 -0.08 12.66 -5.79
N ASN A 287 0.28 13.53 -6.73
CA ASN A 287 -0.22 14.91 -6.74
C ASN A 287 -1.72 15.02 -7.09
N GLU A 288 -2.34 13.95 -7.55
CA GLU A 288 -3.73 13.87 -7.98
C GLU A 288 -4.66 13.28 -6.90
N LEU A 289 -4.11 12.83 -5.76
CA LEU A 289 -4.88 12.28 -4.64
C LEU A 289 -6.01 13.20 -4.13
N PRO A 290 -5.88 14.55 -4.10
CA PRO A 290 -7.02 15.41 -3.76
C PRO A 290 -8.20 15.28 -4.72
N ARG A 291 -7.94 15.13 -6.03
CA ARG A 291 -8.97 14.90 -7.05
C ARG A 291 -9.62 13.54 -6.85
N PHE A 292 -8.82 12.51 -6.57
CA PHE A 292 -9.31 11.16 -6.26
C PHE A 292 -10.25 11.16 -5.04
N ALA A 293 -9.84 11.79 -3.93
CA ALA A 293 -10.66 11.92 -2.74
C ALA A 293 -11.98 12.68 -3.01
N GLY A 294 -11.92 13.78 -3.77
CA GLY A 294 -13.12 14.53 -4.15
C GLY A 294 -14.09 13.74 -5.03
N ALA A 295 -13.58 12.86 -5.89
CA ALA A 295 -14.43 11.97 -6.69
C ALA A 295 -15.11 10.91 -5.83
N LEU A 296 -14.41 10.29 -4.87
CA LEU A 296 -15.02 9.39 -3.90
C LEU A 296 -16.13 10.09 -3.10
N ASP A 297 -15.88 11.30 -2.60
CA ASP A 297 -16.88 12.11 -1.88
C ASP A 297 -18.12 12.41 -2.75
N ARG A 298 -17.92 12.65 -4.06
CA ARG A 298 -19.03 12.81 -5.01
C ARG A 298 -19.81 11.51 -5.19
N LEU A 299 -19.13 10.37 -5.34
CA LEU A 299 -19.75 9.06 -5.50
C LEU A 299 -20.57 8.67 -4.26
N GLN A 300 -20.06 8.94 -3.06
CA GLN A 300 -20.78 8.72 -1.81
C GLN A 300 -22.08 9.54 -1.76
N ARG A 301 -22.01 10.84 -2.07
CA ARG A 301 -23.19 11.73 -2.07
C ARG A 301 -24.27 11.33 -3.06
N ILE A 302 -23.91 10.81 -4.24
CA ILE A 302 -24.88 10.36 -5.26
C ILE A 302 -25.82 9.27 -4.72
N TYR A 303 -25.33 8.45 -3.79
CA TYR A 303 -26.12 7.40 -3.14
C TYR A 303 -26.56 7.78 -1.72
N GLY A 304 -26.54 9.08 -1.40
CA GLY A 304 -26.97 9.62 -0.10
C GLY A 304 -26.09 9.21 1.08
N SER A 305 -24.85 8.78 0.82
CA SER A 305 -23.86 8.49 1.85
C SER A 305 -23.07 9.75 2.18
N GLY A 306 -22.79 9.96 3.47
CA GLY A 306 -21.91 11.02 3.97
C GLY A 306 -20.49 10.54 4.26
N THR A 307 -20.15 9.30 3.87
CA THR A 307 -18.81 8.76 4.11
C THR A 307 -17.76 9.60 3.37
N HIS A 308 -16.73 10.00 4.09
CA HIS A 308 -15.56 10.67 3.58
C HIS A 308 -14.37 9.75 3.81
N PHE A 309 -14.00 8.95 2.81
CA PHE A 309 -12.95 7.97 3.00
C PHE A 309 -11.61 8.65 3.30
N PRO A 310 -10.88 8.17 4.33
CA PRO A 310 -9.44 8.30 4.38
C PRO A 310 -8.83 7.58 3.18
N ILE A 311 -7.83 8.21 2.57
CA ILE A 311 -7.08 7.67 1.44
C ILE A 311 -5.86 6.94 1.98
N TYR A 312 -5.80 5.64 1.71
CA TYR A 312 -4.65 4.83 2.04
C TYR A 312 -3.70 4.82 0.85
N ASN A 313 -2.50 5.31 1.08
CA ASN A 313 -1.36 4.99 0.25
C ASN A 313 -0.70 3.74 0.85
N ASN A 314 -1.01 2.58 0.29
CA ASN A 314 -0.62 1.25 0.77
C ASN A 314 0.38 0.55 -0.15
N GLU A 315 0.82 1.24 -1.20
CA GLU A 315 1.89 0.80 -2.08
C GLU A 315 2.48 2.02 -2.80
N TYR A 316 3.73 2.38 -2.46
CA TYR A 316 4.41 3.55 -2.99
C TYR A 316 5.92 3.44 -2.84
N GLY A 317 6.63 4.10 -3.76
CA GLY A 317 8.07 4.16 -3.80
C GLY A 317 8.56 4.72 -5.12
N TYR A 318 9.87 4.69 -5.32
CA TYR A 318 10.51 5.11 -6.55
C TYR A 318 11.43 4.01 -7.04
N ILE A 319 11.17 3.50 -8.23
CA ILE A 319 12.09 2.61 -8.93
C ILE A 319 13.37 3.41 -9.23
N SER A 320 14.54 2.83 -8.89
CA SER A 320 15.82 3.54 -8.97
C SER A 320 16.78 3.00 -10.04
N ASP A 321 17.60 3.90 -10.61
CA ASP A 321 18.80 3.59 -11.42
C ASP A 321 20.07 4.03 -10.67
N PRO A 322 20.96 3.11 -10.25
CA PRO A 322 20.87 1.64 -10.31
C PRO A 322 19.80 1.06 -9.34
N PRO A 323 19.43 -0.25 -9.44
CA PRO A 323 20.01 -1.25 -10.35
C PRO A 323 19.36 -1.28 -11.73
N ASN A 324 18.19 -0.65 -11.89
CA ASN A 324 17.53 -0.62 -13.18
C ASN A 324 18.22 0.40 -14.06
N ARG A 325 18.96 -0.07 -15.06
CA ARG A 325 19.40 0.82 -16.15
C ARG A 325 18.16 1.35 -16.85
N SER A 326 18.13 2.64 -17.19
CA SER A 326 17.09 3.18 -18.07
C SER A 326 16.83 2.20 -19.24
N LEU A 327 15.65 1.57 -19.22
CA LEU A 327 15.26 0.62 -20.25
C LEU A 327 14.81 1.41 -21.48
N THR A 328 15.03 0.82 -22.65
CA THR A 328 14.67 1.35 -23.97
C THR A 328 13.17 1.51 -24.22
N SER A 329 12.32 1.43 -23.18
CA SER A 329 10.88 1.68 -23.27
C SER A 329 10.60 3.19 -23.11
N PRO A 330 9.96 3.86 -24.09
CA PRO A 330 9.65 5.29 -24.04
C PRO A 330 8.81 5.73 -22.84
N ALA A 331 8.09 4.81 -22.18
CA ALA A 331 7.24 5.09 -21.03
C ALA A 331 8.00 5.28 -19.70
N HIS A 332 9.26 4.86 -19.62
CA HIS A 332 10.09 4.94 -18.40
C HIS A 332 11.49 5.49 -18.72
N SER A 333 11.54 6.53 -19.56
CA SER A 333 12.79 6.94 -20.24
C SER A 333 13.95 7.27 -19.31
N HIS A 334 13.76 7.52 -18.00
CA HIS A 334 14.83 7.53 -16.99
C HIS A 334 14.28 7.24 -15.58
N PHE A 335 14.74 6.20 -14.88
CA PHE A 335 14.48 6.06 -13.44
C PHE A 335 15.34 7.05 -12.63
N VAL A 336 14.89 7.41 -11.43
CA VAL A 336 15.62 8.37 -10.57
C VAL A 336 16.81 7.71 -9.88
N SER A 337 17.83 8.49 -9.50
CA SER A 337 18.92 7.95 -8.68
C SER A 337 18.39 7.50 -7.29
N PRO A 338 19.06 6.54 -6.60
CA PRO A 338 18.71 6.19 -5.23
C PRO A 338 18.69 7.38 -4.25
N ALA A 339 19.52 8.41 -4.48
CA ALA A 339 19.52 9.63 -3.66
C ALA A 339 18.31 10.52 -3.94
N THR A 340 17.90 10.63 -5.21
CA THR A 340 16.68 11.34 -5.62
C THR A 340 15.43 10.62 -5.10
N ALA A 341 15.37 9.30 -5.21
CA ALA A 341 14.31 8.48 -4.61
C ALA A 341 14.18 8.76 -3.10
N ALA A 342 15.30 8.74 -2.37
CA ALA A 342 15.35 9.05 -0.94
C ALA A 342 14.81 10.46 -0.61
N TYR A 343 15.11 11.46 -1.44
CA TYR A 343 14.56 12.81 -1.29
C TYR A 343 13.04 12.84 -1.57
N TYR A 344 12.58 12.19 -2.64
CA TYR A 344 11.18 12.21 -3.02
C TYR A 344 10.27 11.44 -2.06
N VAL A 345 10.70 10.33 -1.46
CA VAL A 345 9.90 9.65 -0.44
C VAL A 345 9.70 10.51 0.81
N ASN A 346 10.72 11.28 1.22
CA ASN A 346 10.60 12.26 2.29
C ASN A 346 9.60 13.37 1.96
N TRP A 347 9.67 13.88 0.73
CA TRP A 347 8.75 14.91 0.26
C TRP A 347 7.30 14.37 0.21
N ALA A 348 7.10 13.16 -0.32
CA ALA A 348 5.78 12.52 -0.37
C ALA A 348 5.22 12.27 1.03
N GLU A 349 6.04 11.84 1.99
CA GLU A 349 5.61 11.65 3.37
C GLU A 349 5.25 12.97 4.05
N TYR A 350 6.03 14.05 3.81
CA TYR A 350 5.66 15.39 4.26
C TYR A 350 4.29 15.82 3.72
N LEU A 351 4.05 15.65 2.42
CA LEU A 351 2.76 15.98 1.80
C LEU A 351 1.61 15.11 2.35
N SER A 352 1.89 13.84 2.64
CA SER A 352 0.94 12.92 3.29
C SER A 352 0.60 13.41 4.70
N TYR A 353 1.61 13.77 5.49
CA TYR A 353 1.45 14.34 6.83
C TYR A 353 0.64 15.64 6.84
N ARG A 354 0.85 16.52 5.86
CA ARG A 354 0.11 17.78 5.72
C ARG A 354 -1.33 17.59 5.26
N SER A 355 -1.68 16.44 4.70
CA SER A 355 -3.02 16.15 4.16
C SER A 355 -3.83 15.31 5.15
N PRO A 356 -4.88 15.86 5.79
CA PRO A 356 -5.70 15.09 6.73
C PRO A 356 -6.50 13.97 6.06
N ARG A 357 -6.59 13.96 4.72
CA ARG A 357 -7.27 12.90 3.98
C ARG A 357 -6.36 11.71 3.69
N ILE A 358 -5.03 11.81 3.82
CA ILE A 358 -4.12 10.69 3.58
C ILE A 358 -3.82 10.00 4.91
N ALA A 359 -4.24 8.75 5.05
CA ALA A 359 -4.18 7.99 6.29
C ALA A 359 -2.82 7.30 6.53
N SER A 360 -2.11 6.98 5.45
CA SER A 360 -0.89 6.16 5.48
C SER A 360 0.19 6.71 4.55
N ALA A 361 1.45 6.38 4.88
CA ALA A 361 2.59 6.51 3.99
C ALA A 361 3.28 5.14 3.93
N MET A 362 3.42 4.59 2.72
CA MET A 362 3.99 3.26 2.50
C MET A 362 5.38 3.36 1.86
N GLN A 363 6.19 2.34 2.11
CA GLN A 363 7.41 2.06 1.36
C GLN A 363 7.34 0.63 0.82
N TYR A 364 7.14 0.53 -0.48
CA TYR A 364 7.25 -0.70 -1.25
C TYR A 364 8.55 -0.58 -2.05
N LEU A 365 9.64 -1.30 -1.74
CA LEU A 365 9.79 -2.49 -0.88
C LEU A 365 10.83 -2.28 0.24
N LEU A 366 11.01 -3.30 1.10
CA LEU A 366 12.22 -3.37 1.94
C LEU A 366 13.45 -3.75 1.10
N TYR A 367 13.35 -4.80 0.28
CA TYR A 367 14.40 -5.26 -0.63
C TYR A 367 13.97 -5.07 -2.09
N ASP A 368 14.92 -4.73 -2.95
CA ASP A 368 14.70 -4.84 -4.39
C ASP A 368 14.44 -6.31 -4.76
N PRO A 369 13.55 -6.57 -5.74
CA PRO A 369 13.32 -7.92 -6.25
C PRO A 369 14.61 -8.52 -6.83
N ASN A 370 14.77 -9.84 -6.72
CA ASN A 370 15.96 -10.53 -7.23
C ASN A 370 15.96 -10.63 -8.77
N PRO A 371 16.85 -9.92 -9.49
CA PRO A 371 16.80 -9.83 -10.95
C PRO A 371 17.02 -11.15 -11.70
N ARG A 372 17.41 -12.24 -11.00
CA ARG A 372 17.69 -13.56 -11.59
C ARG A 372 16.63 -14.61 -11.28
N LYS A 373 15.58 -14.28 -10.51
CA LYS A 373 14.60 -15.25 -10.04
C LYS A 373 13.21 -14.85 -10.50
N ALA A 374 12.49 -15.76 -11.15
CA ALA A 374 11.07 -15.58 -11.41
C ALA A 374 10.25 -15.78 -10.11
N PRO A 375 9.15 -15.03 -9.89
CA PRO A 375 8.59 -14.00 -10.76
C PRO A 375 9.23 -12.61 -10.57
N GLU A 376 10.20 -12.47 -9.67
CA GLU A 376 10.89 -11.23 -9.27
C GLU A 376 11.85 -10.67 -10.35
N PHE A 377 11.44 -10.56 -11.62
CA PHE A 377 12.27 -9.88 -12.62
C PHE A 377 12.48 -8.43 -12.16
N GLY A 378 13.71 -8.07 -11.77
CA GLY A 378 14.09 -6.91 -10.93
C GLY A 378 13.66 -5.50 -11.35
N GLY A 379 12.75 -5.36 -12.32
CA GLY A 379 12.21 -4.11 -12.84
C GLY A 379 11.49 -3.23 -11.82
N PHE A 380 11.00 -3.76 -10.69
CA PHE A 380 10.41 -2.97 -9.60
C PHE A 380 11.40 -2.69 -8.46
N ALA A 381 12.58 -2.18 -8.80
CA ALA A 381 13.67 -1.92 -7.84
C ALA A 381 13.46 -0.63 -7.02
N SER A 382 12.36 -0.58 -6.27
CA SER A 382 12.00 0.52 -5.37
C SER A 382 12.36 0.27 -3.90
N GLY A 383 13.05 -0.84 -3.62
CA GLY A 383 13.42 -1.27 -2.29
C GLY A 383 14.33 -0.30 -1.55
N LEU A 384 14.28 -0.31 -0.22
CA LEU A 384 15.24 0.39 0.65
C LEU A 384 16.63 -0.25 0.66
N ILE A 385 16.72 -1.52 0.25
CA ILE A 385 17.93 -2.33 0.20
C ILE A 385 18.01 -2.93 -1.20
N PHE A 386 19.18 -2.88 -1.83
CA PHE A 386 19.41 -3.61 -3.08
C PHE A 386 19.23 -5.12 -2.85
N SER A 387 18.96 -5.88 -3.92
CA SER A 387 18.89 -7.35 -3.85
C SER A 387 20.21 -8.01 -3.43
N SER A 388 21.32 -7.28 -3.49
CA SER A 388 22.63 -7.67 -2.94
C SER A 388 22.76 -7.52 -1.42
N GLY A 389 21.76 -6.92 -0.74
CA GLY A 389 21.79 -6.62 0.69
C GLY A 389 22.39 -5.24 1.05
N VAL A 390 22.89 -4.48 0.06
CA VAL A 390 23.43 -3.14 0.29
C VAL A 390 22.29 -2.13 0.52
N ARG A 391 22.35 -1.36 1.61
CA ARG A 391 21.35 -0.32 1.91
C ARG A 391 21.41 0.81 0.88
N LYS A 392 20.26 1.28 0.40
CA LYS A 392 20.14 2.49 -0.41
C LYS A 392 20.07 3.73 0.49
N PRO A 393 20.34 4.95 -0.03
CA PRO A 393 20.05 6.20 0.69
C PRO A 393 18.60 6.29 1.21
N GLY A 394 17.66 5.61 0.54
CA GLY A 394 16.28 5.47 0.97
C GLY A 394 16.13 4.87 2.38
N TYR A 395 17.03 3.98 2.78
CA TYR A 395 16.98 3.29 4.08
C TYR A 395 16.99 4.27 5.25
N ASP A 396 17.96 5.19 5.27
CA ASP A 396 18.07 6.22 6.31
C ASP A 396 17.00 7.30 6.15
N ALA A 397 16.61 7.61 4.91
CA ALA A 397 15.52 8.50 4.60
C ALA A 397 14.15 8.00 5.12
N TYR A 398 13.90 6.69 5.12
CA TYR A 398 12.69 6.09 5.67
C TYR A 398 12.71 6.04 7.19
N ARG A 399 13.88 5.73 7.78
CA ARG A 399 14.08 5.61 9.23
C ARG A 399 14.01 6.97 9.95
N LEU A 400 14.67 7.98 9.40
CA LEU A 400 14.69 9.35 9.91
C LEU A 400 14.30 10.35 8.81
N PRO A 401 13.01 10.45 8.48
CA PRO A 401 12.56 11.42 7.49
C PRO A 401 12.93 12.86 7.88
N LEU A 402 13.44 13.62 6.91
CA LEU A 402 13.78 15.05 7.00
C LEU A 402 13.41 15.75 5.69
N PHE A 403 12.53 16.75 5.80
CA PHE A 403 12.12 17.60 4.70
C PHE A 403 12.02 19.07 5.13
N LEU A 404 12.54 19.97 4.28
CA LEU A 404 12.39 21.41 4.42
C LEU A 404 11.71 21.91 3.15
N PRO A 405 10.44 22.38 3.20
CA PRO A 405 9.74 22.86 2.01
C PRO A 405 10.39 24.11 1.40
N VAL A 406 11.14 24.87 2.22
CA VAL A 406 11.97 25.99 1.80
C VAL A 406 13.35 25.85 2.42
N THR A 407 14.39 25.90 1.60
CA THR A 407 15.79 25.75 2.02
C THR A 407 16.58 27.06 2.01
N THR A 408 15.94 28.20 1.69
CA THR A 408 16.60 29.51 1.64
C THR A 408 15.94 30.51 2.59
N ALA A 409 16.70 30.99 3.58
CA ALA A 409 16.36 32.14 4.40
C ALA A 409 16.75 33.43 3.65
N ARG A 410 15.83 34.38 3.56
CA ARG A 410 16.00 35.66 2.87
C ARG A 410 16.74 36.70 3.70
N SER A 411 16.79 36.52 5.02
CA SER A 411 17.55 37.35 5.94
C SER A 411 18.11 36.50 7.08
N PRO A 412 19.21 36.94 7.72
CA PRO A 412 19.71 36.33 8.94
C PRO A 412 18.61 36.25 10.01
N GLY A 413 18.50 35.11 10.68
CA GLY A 413 17.51 34.89 11.73
C GLY A 413 16.13 34.46 11.24
N GLN A 414 15.82 34.51 9.93
CA GLN A 414 14.57 33.95 9.41
C GLN A 414 14.54 32.43 9.67
N GLY A 415 13.48 31.97 10.35
CA GLY A 415 13.23 30.55 10.57
C GLY A 415 12.80 29.86 9.28
N LEU A 416 13.34 28.67 9.03
CA LEU A 416 12.86 27.75 8.00
C LEU A 416 12.13 26.59 8.67
N GLU A 417 11.04 26.13 8.06
CA GLU A 417 10.34 24.93 8.50
C GLU A 417 11.25 23.71 8.36
N VAL A 418 11.38 22.96 9.44
CA VAL A 418 12.06 21.67 9.53
C VAL A 418 11.04 20.64 9.98
N TRP A 419 10.55 19.88 9.01
CA TRP A 419 9.69 18.74 9.26
C TRP A 419 10.52 17.45 9.28
N GLY A 420 10.18 16.55 10.19
CA GLY A 420 10.79 15.23 10.20
C GLY A 420 10.07 14.22 11.06
N CYS A 421 10.62 13.01 11.07
CA CYS A 421 10.10 11.90 11.86
C CYS A 421 11.24 11.12 12.49
N LEU A 422 11.11 10.78 13.78
CA LEU A 422 11.87 9.73 14.41
C LEU A 422 11.01 8.47 14.41
N ARG A 423 11.00 7.73 13.29
CA ARG A 423 10.06 6.62 13.11
C ARG A 423 10.22 5.51 14.16
N PRO A 424 11.46 5.09 14.53
CA PRO A 424 11.65 4.09 15.57
C PRO A 424 11.29 4.55 17.00
N ALA A 425 10.97 5.84 17.23
CA ALA A 425 10.69 6.35 18.58
C ALA A 425 9.56 5.61 19.28
N HIS A 426 8.56 5.12 18.54
CA HIS A 426 7.43 4.43 19.12
C HIS A 426 7.90 3.15 19.85
N TYR A 427 8.67 2.33 19.16
CA TYR A 427 9.21 1.08 19.70
C TYR A 427 10.20 1.31 20.81
N ALA A 428 11.16 2.22 20.61
CA ALA A 428 12.10 2.62 21.65
C ALA A 428 11.39 3.08 22.95
N ARG A 429 10.26 3.79 22.85
CA ARG A 429 9.44 4.17 24.03
C ARG A 429 8.75 2.99 24.67
N VAL A 430 8.10 2.13 23.89
CA VAL A 430 7.37 0.98 24.42
C VAL A 430 8.32 0.02 25.13
N ASP A 431 9.52 -0.18 24.57
CA ASP A 431 10.46 -1.18 25.05
C ASP A 431 11.25 -0.69 26.27
N THR A 432 11.50 0.62 26.37
CA THR A 432 12.37 1.18 27.44
C THR A 432 11.65 2.13 28.40
N SER A 433 10.41 2.53 28.11
CA SER A 433 9.70 3.63 28.80
C SER A 433 10.41 4.99 28.78
N LEU A 434 11.50 5.14 28.00
CA LEU A 434 12.27 6.38 27.93
C LEU A 434 11.68 7.36 26.91
N THR A 435 11.68 8.64 27.28
CA THR A 435 11.34 9.72 26.35
C THR A 435 12.43 9.84 25.28
N GLN A 436 12.02 9.95 24.01
CA GLN A 436 12.94 9.99 22.88
C GLN A 436 13.20 11.43 22.42
N HIS A 437 14.47 11.72 22.13
CA HIS A 437 14.93 13.03 21.70
C HIS A 437 15.72 12.93 20.39
N VAL A 438 15.34 13.72 19.38
CA VAL A 438 16.08 13.81 18.13
C VAL A 438 16.84 15.14 18.06
N GLN A 439 18.08 15.10 17.59
CA GLN A 439 18.91 16.28 17.41
C GLN A 439 18.82 16.78 15.98
N ILE A 440 18.48 18.06 15.79
CA ILE A 440 18.68 18.78 14.54
C ILE A 440 20.12 19.30 14.57
N GLN A 441 20.96 18.72 13.73
CA GLN A 441 22.37 19.07 13.63
C GLN A 441 22.64 19.91 12.38
N PHE A 442 23.60 20.82 12.49
CA PHE A 442 24.03 21.71 11.41
C PHE A 442 25.55 21.70 11.24
N GLN A 443 25.97 21.69 9.98
CA GLN A 443 27.34 21.87 9.55
C GLN A 443 27.43 23.17 8.75
N ARG A 444 28.25 24.13 9.21
CA ARG A 444 28.51 25.37 8.47
C ARG A 444 29.31 25.07 7.19
N GLY A 445 28.85 25.59 6.05
CA GLY A 445 29.46 25.28 4.75
C GLY A 445 29.42 23.78 4.43
N SER A 446 30.55 23.23 3.99
CA SER A 446 30.68 21.80 3.59
C SER A 446 31.82 21.03 4.25
N ARG A 447 32.63 21.67 5.12
CA ARG A 447 33.88 21.09 5.66
C ARG A 447 33.99 21.10 7.20
N GLY A 448 32.98 21.61 7.92
CA GLY A 448 32.97 21.64 9.39
C GLY A 448 32.46 20.36 10.05
N ALA A 449 32.46 20.29 11.37
CA ALA A 449 31.74 19.25 12.10
C ALA A 449 30.23 19.58 12.15
N PHE A 450 29.39 18.54 12.24
CA PHE A 450 27.98 18.73 12.60
C PHE A 450 27.88 19.04 14.10
N THR A 451 27.15 20.10 14.43
CA THR A 451 26.86 20.52 15.80
C THR A 451 25.35 20.58 16.02
N THR A 452 24.89 20.24 17.23
CA THR A 452 23.45 20.27 17.55
C THR A 452 22.97 21.70 17.67
N LEU A 453 22.04 22.10 16.79
CA LEU A 453 21.35 23.39 16.90
C LEU A 453 20.16 23.31 17.85
N ARG A 454 19.45 22.17 17.81
CA ARG A 454 18.24 21.97 18.60
C ARG A 454 18.04 20.51 18.92
N THR A 455 17.64 20.23 20.15
CA THR A 455 17.14 18.92 20.57
C THR A 455 15.63 18.99 20.66
N VAL A 456 14.94 18.07 19.99
CA VAL A 456 13.48 18.00 19.93
C VAL A 456 13.04 16.78 20.74
N THR A 457 12.25 17.02 21.79
CA THR A 457 11.50 15.96 22.45
C THR A 457 10.39 15.50 21.53
N VAL A 458 10.46 14.25 21.08
CA VAL A 458 9.44 13.70 20.18
C VAL A 458 8.25 13.31 21.06
N THR A 459 7.09 13.90 20.87
CA THR A 459 5.87 13.60 21.66
C THR A 459 4.78 12.93 20.82
N SER A 460 4.85 13.07 19.49
CA SER A 460 3.96 12.38 18.57
C SER A 460 4.10 10.86 18.73
N PRO A 461 2.99 10.11 18.86
CA PRO A 461 3.04 8.65 18.90
C PRO A 461 3.53 8.06 17.57
N ARG A 462 3.43 8.82 16.48
CA ARG A 462 3.93 8.44 15.14
C ARG A 462 5.35 8.94 14.86
N GLY A 463 6.01 9.56 15.84
CA GLY A 463 7.40 10.02 15.72
C GLY A 463 7.62 11.37 15.02
N TYR A 464 6.56 12.00 14.49
CA TYR A 464 6.68 13.27 13.75
C TYR A 464 6.98 14.49 14.64
N PHE A 465 7.65 15.47 14.04
CA PHE A 465 7.83 16.82 14.56
C PHE A 465 7.82 17.83 13.39
N ASP A 466 7.37 19.04 13.68
CA ASP A 466 7.25 20.15 12.73
C ASP A 466 7.51 21.46 13.49
N LEU A 467 8.57 22.18 13.11
CA LEU A 467 9.00 23.40 13.80
C LEU A 467 9.77 24.32 12.85
N HIS A 468 9.88 25.59 13.22
CA HIS A 468 10.77 26.52 12.53
C HIS A 468 12.13 26.59 13.25
N VAL A 469 13.21 26.59 12.46
CA VAL A 469 14.60 26.68 12.92
C VAL A 469 15.32 27.77 12.14
N SER A 470 15.94 28.71 12.84
CA SER A 470 16.82 29.71 12.23
C SER A 470 18.23 29.16 12.13
N PHE A 471 18.83 29.22 10.94
CA PHE A 471 20.20 28.74 10.71
C PHE A 471 21.20 29.90 10.82
N PRO A 472 22.36 29.68 11.46
CA PRO A 472 23.33 30.76 11.69
C PRO A 472 24.11 31.16 10.42
N ALA A 473 24.12 30.31 9.40
CA ALA A 473 24.77 30.54 8.11
C ALA A 473 24.26 29.53 7.07
N SER A 474 24.69 29.68 5.82
CA SER A 474 24.56 28.62 4.81
C SER A 474 25.35 27.36 5.20
N GLY A 475 24.80 26.20 4.90
CA GLY A 475 25.40 24.92 5.29
C GLY A 475 24.48 23.73 5.06
N SER A 476 24.66 22.71 5.89
CA SER A 476 23.99 21.41 5.78
C SER A 476 23.30 21.02 7.08
N VAL A 477 22.11 20.45 6.98
CA VAL A 477 21.24 20.03 8.09
C VAL A 477 21.02 18.53 8.04
N ARG A 478 21.05 17.86 9.19
CA ARG A 478 20.65 16.46 9.34
C ARG A 478 19.99 16.23 10.69
N LEU A 479 19.29 15.11 10.83
CA LEU A 479 18.84 14.57 12.10
C LEU A 479 19.88 13.59 12.64
N ALA A 480 20.04 13.55 13.95
CA ALA A 480 20.79 12.52 14.65
C ALA A 480 19.95 11.99 15.82
N TRP A 481 19.92 10.68 15.98
CA TRP A 481 19.26 10.01 17.09
C TRP A 481 20.03 8.77 17.51
N THR A 482 20.06 8.48 18.80
CA THR A 482 20.74 7.32 19.37
C THR A 482 19.70 6.35 19.89
N TYR A 483 19.74 5.10 19.42
CA TYR A 483 18.90 4.05 19.99
C TYR A 483 19.20 3.92 21.49
N PRO A 484 18.18 3.79 22.35
CA PRO A 484 18.40 3.59 23.77
C PRO A 484 19.29 2.37 24.05
N THR A 485 20.24 2.52 24.96
CA THR A 485 21.01 1.38 25.46
C THR A 485 20.11 0.45 26.25
N GLY A 486 20.26 -0.86 26.05
CA GLY A 486 19.49 -1.85 26.79
C GLY A 486 18.03 -2.01 26.33
N ASP A 487 17.69 -1.53 25.14
CA ASP A 487 16.44 -1.89 24.47
C ASP A 487 16.41 -3.43 24.25
N PRO A 488 15.49 -4.17 24.91
CA PRO A 488 15.48 -5.63 24.91
C PRO A 488 15.05 -6.25 23.57
N LEU A 489 14.34 -5.49 22.73
CA LEU A 489 13.83 -5.97 21.44
C LEU A 489 14.62 -5.41 20.25
N LEU A 490 15.69 -4.66 20.50
CA LEU A 490 16.55 -4.16 19.44
C LEU A 490 17.46 -5.26 18.89
N GLY A 491 17.32 -5.56 17.59
CA GLY A 491 18.07 -6.64 16.95
C GLY A 491 19.55 -6.29 16.69
N PRO A 492 20.50 -7.21 16.93
CA PRO A 492 21.93 -6.98 16.67
C PRO A 492 22.28 -6.85 15.18
N GLY A 493 21.36 -7.24 14.28
CA GLY A 493 21.56 -7.21 12.83
C GLY A 493 21.61 -5.80 12.22
N LEU A 494 21.16 -4.77 12.95
CA LEU A 494 21.13 -3.39 12.46
C LEU A 494 21.84 -2.38 13.36
N VAL A 495 21.88 -2.66 14.67
CA VAL A 495 22.35 -1.77 15.74
C VAL A 495 22.99 -2.64 16.83
N ASN A 496 24.11 -2.20 17.43
CA ASN A 496 24.62 -2.87 18.63
C ASN A 496 23.79 -2.42 19.86
N PRO A 497 22.97 -3.30 20.50
CA PRO A 497 22.06 -2.90 21.58
C PRO A 497 22.78 -2.47 22.87
N ARG A 498 24.07 -2.83 23.01
CA ARG A 498 24.86 -2.59 24.23
C ARG A 498 25.58 -1.24 24.25
N GLU A 499 25.82 -0.65 23.09
CA GLU A 499 26.69 0.53 22.97
C GLU A 499 25.93 1.82 22.64
N GLY A 500 24.64 1.73 22.31
CA GLY A 500 23.84 2.88 21.86
C GLY A 500 24.34 3.35 20.48
N THR A 501 23.65 2.96 19.42
CA THR A 501 24.09 3.36 18.07
C THR A 501 23.41 4.65 17.63
N THR A 502 24.21 5.67 17.33
CA THR A 502 23.71 6.90 16.72
C THR A 502 23.54 6.72 15.23
N VAL A 503 22.35 7.09 14.75
CA VAL A 503 21.92 7.02 13.36
C VAL A 503 21.53 8.41 12.87
N TYR A 504 21.61 8.60 11.55
CA TYR A 504 21.47 9.91 10.93
C TYR A 504 20.46 9.86 9.78
N SER A 505 19.75 10.96 9.56
CA SER A 505 18.96 11.14 8.35
C SER A 505 19.86 11.44 7.14
N ARG A 506 19.24 11.56 5.97
CA ARG A 506 19.84 12.29 4.85
C ARG A 506 20.21 13.73 5.25
N THR A 507 21.17 14.31 4.53
CA THR A 507 21.57 15.71 4.69
C THR A 507 20.80 16.61 3.71
N THR A 508 20.36 17.79 4.16
CA THR A 508 19.73 18.83 3.33
C THR A 508 20.52 20.12 3.42
N SER A 509 20.86 20.73 2.28
CA SER A 509 21.54 22.03 2.26
C SER A 509 20.55 23.17 2.51
N VAL A 510 21.01 24.19 3.24
CA VAL A 510 20.28 25.43 3.50
C VAL A 510 21.14 26.63 3.15
N THR A 511 20.50 27.69 2.65
CA THR A 511 21.15 28.95 2.27
C THR A 511 20.59 30.07 3.14
N VAL A 512 21.46 30.91 3.70
CA VAL A 512 21.10 32.15 4.39
C VAL A 512 21.65 33.31 3.56
N LYS A 513 20.77 34.18 3.08
CA LYS A 513 21.12 35.35 2.26
C LYS A 513 21.67 36.50 3.09
#